data_AF-A0A329QCH8-F1
#
_entry.id   AF-A0A329QCH8-F1
#
_cell.length_a   1.000
_cell.length_b   1.000
_cell.length_c   1.000
_cell.angle_alpha   90.00
_cell.angle_beta   90.00
_cell.angle_gamma   90.00
#
_symmetry.space_group_name_H-M   'P 1'
#
loop_
_entity.id
_entity.type
_entity.pdbx_description
1 polymer ?
#
loop_
_entity_poly.entity_id
_entity_poly.type
_entity_poly.pdbx_seq_one_letter_code
_entity_poly.pdbx_strand_id
1 'polypeptide(L)'
;MDASDGLVGKCLPSWQLHVALGLACALTIGTTMRWSEPSAFHVVILVASAVAVVIHPRSHAATIFLGIVAFTVLVNDPGLSLWIIPTVTGVHATHTLAALVAVVPWGSKVEWPALIPSLHRFWIVQAASQLLVVVALLLSA
;
A
#
# COMPACT_ATOMS: atom_id res chain seq x y z
N MET A 1 -6.85 18.63 35.44
CA MET A 1 -6.94 17.44 34.56
C MET A 1 -5.72 17.47 33.70
N ASP A 2 -4.74 16.64 34.02
CA ASP A 2 -3.56 16.51 33.18
C ASP A 2 -3.98 15.92 31.83
N ALA A 3 -3.43 16.43 30.74
CA ALA A 3 -3.76 16.02 29.37
C ALA A 3 -3.45 14.52 29.08
N SER A 4 -2.96 13.77 30.07
CA SER A 4 -2.71 12.34 30.04
C SER A 4 -3.93 11.46 30.40
N ASP A 5 -5.00 12.02 30.99
CA ASP A 5 -6.15 11.26 31.53
C ASP A 5 -7.04 10.55 30.47
N GLY A 6 -6.59 10.44 29.23
CA GLY A 6 -7.31 9.73 28.16
C GLY A 6 -6.42 9.00 27.15
N LEU A 7 -5.10 8.95 27.36
CA LEU A 7 -4.18 8.27 26.45
C LEU A 7 -3.97 6.81 26.87
N VAL A 8 -4.09 5.88 25.93
CA VAL A 8 -3.86 4.44 26.16
C VAL A 8 -2.39 4.07 25.90
N GLY A 9 -1.63 4.89 25.16
CA GLY A 9 -0.20 4.64 24.94
C GLY A 9 0.56 5.73 24.21
N LYS A 10 1.75 5.40 23.69
CA LYS A 10 2.59 6.31 22.90
C LYS A 10 1.85 6.73 21.62
N CYS A 11 1.91 8.02 21.30
CA CYS A 11 1.32 8.54 20.08
C CYS A 11 2.37 8.74 18.97
N LEU A 12 1.95 8.44 17.74
CA LEU A 12 2.69 8.61 16.51
C LEU A 12 2.10 9.81 15.74
N PRO A 13 2.91 10.76 15.25
CA PRO A 13 2.37 11.85 14.45
C PRO A 13 1.86 11.32 13.10
N SER A 14 0.66 11.75 12.69
CA SER A 14 -0.01 11.29 11.46
C SER A 14 0.79 11.45 10.17
N TRP A 15 1.75 12.38 10.11
CA TRP A 15 2.63 12.54 8.94
C TRP A 15 3.46 11.28 8.66
N GLN A 16 3.80 10.50 9.68
CA GLN A 16 4.54 9.24 9.50
C GLN A 16 3.72 8.20 8.74
N LEU A 17 2.39 8.17 8.93
CA LEU A 17 1.51 7.29 8.15
C LEU A 17 1.45 7.71 6.67
N HIS A 18 1.46 9.02 6.40
CA HIS A 18 1.53 9.54 5.02
C HIS A 18 2.86 9.22 4.35
N VAL A 19 3.98 9.32 5.08
CA VAL A 19 5.30 8.90 4.58
C VAL A 19 5.30 7.40 4.29
N ALA A 20 4.77 6.59 5.20
CA ALA A 20 4.64 5.14 4.98
C ALA A 20 3.78 4.82 3.74
N LEU A 21 2.67 5.54 3.54
CA LEU A 21 1.82 5.41 2.36
C LEU A 21 2.57 5.77 1.07
N GLY A 22 3.33 6.86 1.08
CA GLY A 22 4.17 7.26 -0.06
C GLY A 22 5.23 6.20 -0.40
N LEU A 23 5.90 5.64 0.61
CA LEU A 23 6.87 4.56 0.44
C LEU A 23 6.21 3.27 -0.11
N ALA A 24 5.01 2.92 0.37
CA ALA A 24 4.27 1.78 -0.13
C ALA A 24 3.85 1.97 -1.60
N CYS A 25 3.42 3.17 -1.98
CA CYS A 25 3.13 3.49 -3.38
C CYS A 25 4.40 3.39 -4.25
N ALA A 26 5.52 3.94 -3.79
CA ALA A 26 6.80 3.87 -4.50
C ALA A 26 7.29 2.43 -4.68
N LEU A 27 7.17 1.60 -3.64
CA LEU A 27 7.45 0.17 -3.72
C LEU A 27 6.58 -0.51 -4.78
N THR A 28 5.27 -0.27 -4.74
CA THR A 28 4.30 -0.84 -5.69
C THR A 28 4.64 -0.47 -7.13
N ILE A 29 4.96 0.81 -7.39
CA ILE A 29 5.38 1.28 -8.71
C ILE A 29 6.68 0.58 -9.13
N GLY A 30 7.71 0.60 -8.27
CA GLY A 30 9.01 0.05 -8.60
C GLY A 30 8.97 -1.44 -8.92
N THR A 31 8.21 -2.23 -8.15
CA THR A 31 8.08 -3.67 -8.39
C THR A 31 7.21 -3.97 -9.61
N THR A 32 6.15 -3.18 -9.83
CA THR A 32 5.33 -3.28 -11.05
C THR A 32 6.15 -2.96 -12.30
N MET A 33 7.01 -1.93 -12.24
CA MET A 33 7.90 -1.59 -13.35
C MET A 33 8.89 -2.71 -13.66
N ARG A 34 9.43 -3.36 -12.62
CA ARG A 34 10.34 -4.50 -12.80
C ARG A 34 9.64 -5.76 -13.28
N TRP A 35 8.36 -5.92 -12.98
CA TRP A 35 7.59 -7.08 -13.41
C TRP A 35 7.08 -6.92 -14.84
N SER A 36 6.50 -5.76 -15.17
CA SER A 36 5.67 -5.56 -16.37
C SER A 36 6.29 -4.69 -17.46
N GLU A 37 7.48 -4.13 -17.21
CA GLU A 37 8.22 -3.27 -18.15
C GLU A 37 7.35 -2.23 -18.90
N PRO A 38 6.53 -1.44 -18.18
CA PRO A 38 5.53 -0.59 -18.81
C PRO A 38 6.18 0.57 -19.58
N SER A 39 5.48 1.06 -20.61
CA SER A 39 5.85 2.29 -21.32
C SER A 39 6.03 3.49 -20.37
N ALA A 40 6.88 4.45 -20.73
CA ALA A 40 7.08 5.68 -19.94
C ALA A 40 5.78 6.44 -19.65
N PHE A 41 4.81 6.44 -20.57
CA PHE A 41 3.50 7.06 -20.38
C PHE A 41 2.73 6.44 -19.20
N HIS A 42 2.66 5.12 -19.12
CA HIS A 42 2.05 4.41 -17.99
C HIS A 42 2.76 4.69 -16.67
N VAL A 43 4.09 4.79 -16.68
CA VAL A 43 4.87 5.16 -15.48
C VAL A 43 4.48 6.55 -14.98
N VAL A 44 4.31 7.54 -15.88
CA VAL A 44 3.86 8.89 -15.51
C VAL A 44 2.47 8.85 -14.87
N ILE A 45 1.54 8.07 -15.44
CA ILE A 45 0.19 7.90 -14.88
C ILE A 45 0.24 7.25 -13.48
N LEU A 46 1.08 6.22 -13.31
CA LEU A 46 1.27 5.55 -12.01
C LEU A 46 1.81 6.52 -10.95
N VAL A 47 2.82 7.32 -11.29
CA VAL A 47 3.39 8.31 -10.37
C VAL A 47 2.37 9.40 -10.04
N ALA A 48 1.66 9.93 -11.04
CA ALA A 48 0.66 10.97 -10.81
C ALA A 48 -0.50 10.48 -9.93
N SER A 49 -0.99 9.26 -10.16
CA SER A 49 -2.03 8.66 -9.33
C SER A 49 -1.53 8.35 -7.92
N ALA A 50 -0.31 7.86 -7.73
CA ALA A 50 0.29 7.69 -6.39
C ALA A 50 0.43 9.01 -5.62
N VAL A 51 0.81 10.10 -6.28
CA VAL A 51 0.81 11.43 -5.67
C VAL A 51 -0.60 11.83 -5.22
N ALA A 52 -1.62 11.57 -6.04
CA ALA A 52 -3.01 11.80 -5.65
C ALA A 52 -3.45 10.96 -4.44
N VAL A 53 -2.97 9.72 -4.30
CA VAL A 53 -3.23 8.88 -3.11
C VAL A 53 -2.74 9.55 -1.83
N VAL A 54 -1.53 10.10 -1.84
CA VAL A 54 -0.90 10.72 -0.66
C VAL A 54 -1.55 12.06 -0.32
N ILE A 55 -1.89 12.88 -1.32
CA ILE A 55 -2.48 14.21 -1.12
C ILE A 55 -3.97 14.12 -0.77
N HIS A 56 -4.70 13.17 -1.37
CA HIS A 56 -6.15 13.02 -1.21
C HIS A 56 -6.54 11.63 -0.69
N PRO A 57 -6.10 11.23 0.53
CA PRO A 57 -6.32 9.88 1.05
C PRO A 57 -7.80 9.55 1.30
N ARG A 58 -8.67 10.55 1.44
CA ARG A 58 -10.13 10.38 1.62
C ARG A 58 -10.91 10.21 0.32
N SER A 59 -10.23 10.17 -0.82
CA SER A 59 -10.83 10.03 -2.15
C SER A 59 -10.73 8.59 -2.68
N HIS A 60 -11.24 8.37 -3.89
CA HIS A 60 -11.07 7.10 -4.61
C HIS A 60 -9.67 6.94 -5.25
N ALA A 61 -8.72 7.86 -5.00
CA ALA A 61 -7.39 7.82 -5.61
C ALA A 61 -6.66 6.49 -5.38
N ALA A 62 -6.74 5.91 -4.18
CA ALA A 62 -6.08 4.64 -3.88
C ALA A 62 -6.64 3.49 -4.74
N THR A 63 -7.97 3.43 -4.89
CA THR A 63 -8.63 2.46 -5.76
C THR A 63 -8.21 2.64 -7.22
N ILE A 64 -8.17 3.88 -7.70
CA ILE A 64 -7.76 4.21 -9.07
C ILE A 64 -6.29 3.81 -9.30
N PHE A 65 -5.39 4.17 -8.39
CA PHE A 65 -3.97 3.80 -8.46
C PHE A 65 -3.79 2.28 -8.53
N LEU A 66 -4.41 1.52 -7.62
CA LEU A 66 -4.32 0.07 -7.62
C LEU A 66 -4.97 -0.56 -8.86
N GLY A 67 -6.04 0.04 -9.38
CA GLY A 67 -6.64 -0.33 -10.65
C GLY A 67 -5.69 -0.14 -11.84
N ILE A 68 -4.96 0.98 -11.88
CA ILE A 68 -3.94 1.24 -12.91
C ILE A 68 -2.77 0.25 -12.78
N VAL A 69 -2.34 -0.07 -11.56
CA VAL A 69 -1.31 -1.10 -11.32
C VAL A 69 -1.75 -2.45 -11.91
N ALA A 70 -2.97 -2.90 -11.57
CA ALA A 70 -3.50 -4.15 -12.08
C ALA A 70 -3.67 -4.12 -13.62
N PHE A 71 -4.21 -3.04 -14.16
CA PHE A 71 -4.35 -2.83 -15.60
C PHE A 71 -2.99 -2.88 -16.32
N THR A 72 -1.96 -2.27 -15.74
CA THR A 72 -0.60 -2.27 -16.30
C THR A 72 -0.06 -3.69 -16.41
N VAL A 73 -0.20 -4.51 -15.36
CA VAL A 73 0.22 -5.92 -15.41
C VAL A 73 -0.60 -6.70 -16.44
N LEU A 74 -1.91 -6.50 -16.50
CA LEU A 74 -2.79 -7.20 -17.45
C LEU A 74 -2.48 -6.87 -18.91
N VAL A 75 -2.23 -5.61 -19.24
CA VAL A 75 -1.98 -5.18 -20.62
C VAL A 75 -0.60 -5.62 -21.13
N ASN A 76 0.41 -5.62 -20.26
CA ASN A 76 1.76 -6.02 -20.64
C ASN A 76 1.97 -7.55 -20.56
N ASP A 77 1.06 -8.29 -19.92
CA ASP A 77 1.06 -9.74 -19.76
C ASP A 77 2.47 -10.34 -19.54
N PRO A 78 3.18 -9.95 -18.45
CA PRO A 78 4.57 -10.36 -18.26
C PRO A 78 4.75 -11.83 -17.85
N GLY A 79 3.66 -12.60 -17.74
CA GLY A 79 3.66 -13.91 -17.11
C GLY A 79 3.98 -13.86 -15.60
N LEU A 80 4.09 -15.04 -14.99
CA LEU A 80 4.46 -15.17 -13.58
C LEU A 80 5.98 -15.02 -13.42
N SER A 81 6.39 -14.21 -12.43
CA SER A 81 7.79 -14.02 -12.06
C SER A 81 7.91 -13.72 -10.57
N LEU A 82 9.12 -13.81 -10.01
CA LEU A 82 9.37 -13.48 -8.60
C LEU A 82 8.95 -12.06 -8.21
N TRP A 83 8.78 -11.13 -9.16
CA TRP A 83 8.34 -9.77 -8.90
C TRP A 83 6.88 -9.65 -8.45
N ILE A 84 6.07 -10.70 -8.59
CA ILE A 84 4.70 -10.72 -8.05
C ILE A 84 4.69 -10.64 -6.51
N ILE A 85 5.70 -11.22 -5.83
CA ILE A 85 5.82 -11.23 -4.36
C ILE A 85 5.85 -9.81 -3.78
N PRO A 86 6.83 -8.97 -4.15
CA PRO A 86 6.90 -7.61 -3.63
C PRO A 86 5.80 -6.71 -4.22
N THR A 87 5.26 -7.02 -5.41
CA THR A 87 4.11 -6.29 -5.98
C THR A 87 2.84 -6.49 -5.17
N VAL A 88 2.49 -7.73 -4.82
CA VAL A 88 1.33 -8.03 -3.95
C VAL A 88 1.52 -7.40 -2.56
N THR A 89 2.74 -7.42 -2.04
CA THR A 89 3.08 -6.72 -0.78
C THR A 89 2.85 -5.22 -0.88
N GLY A 90 3.33 -4.57 -1.94
CA GLY A 90 3.14 -3.15 -2.19
C GLY A 90 1.67 -2.78 -2.32
N VAL A 91 0.90 -3.54 -3.11
CA VAL A 91 -0.55 -3.35 -3.30
C VAL A 91 -1.29 -3.40 -1.96
N HIS A 92 -1.05 -4.44 -1.16
CA HIS A 92 -1.73 -4.60 0.12
C HIS A 92 -1.32 -3.53 1.13
N ALA A 93 -0.03 -3.23 1.23
CA ALA A 93 0.47 -2.15 2.08
C ALA A 93 -0.14 -0.81 1.70
N THR A 94 -0.19 -0.49 0.40
CA THR A 94 -0.81 0.75 -0.11
C THR A 94 -2.28 0.82 0.25
N HIS A 95 -3.04 -0.26 0.03
CA HIS A 95 -4.46 -0.31 0.35
C HIS A 95 -4.72 -0.09 1.85
N THR A 96 -4.03 -0.84 2.72
CA THR A 96 -4.22 -0.75 4.17
C THR A 96 -3.79 0.61 4.71
N LEU A 97 -2.65 1.14 4.26
CA LEU A 97 -2.18 2.46 4.68
C LEU A 97 -3.10 3.57 4.17
N ALA A 98 -3.59 3.49 2.93
CA ALA A 98 -4.56 4.45 2.42
C ALA A 98 -5.84 4.47 3.25
N ALA A 99 -6.36 3.29 3.62
CA ALA A 99 -7.54 3.20 4.48
C ALA A 99 -7.30 3.80 5.88
N LEU A 100 -6.13 3.57 6.48
CA LEU A 100 -5.77 4.16 7.78
C LEU A 100 -5.63 5.69 7.67
N VAL A 101 -4.92 6.16 6.65
CA VAL A 101 -4.69 7.59 6.44
C VAL A 101 -5.99 8.32 6.10
N ALA A 102 -6.94 7.70 5.42
CA ALA A 102 -8.24 8.29 5.12
C ALA A 102 -9.02 8.69 6.39
N VAL A 103 -8.89 7.91 7.47
CA VAL A 103 -9.62 8.15 8.72
C VAL A 103 -8.83 8.95 9.75
N VAL A 104 -7.53 9.18 9.54
CA VAL A 104 -6.66 9.94 10.44
C VAL A 104 -6.52 11.38 9.94
N PRO A 105 -7.02 12.39 10.67
CA PRO A 105 -6.86 13.80 10.27
C PRO A 105 -5.39 14.21 10.17
N TRP A 106 -5.08 15.06 9.19
CA TRP A 106 -3.75 15.66 9.05
C TRP A 106 -3.39 16.48 10.30
N GLY A 107 -2.17 16.30 10.81
CA GLY A 107 -1.69 17.00 12.02
C GLY A 107 -2.16 16.38 13.34
N SER A 108 -3.00 15.33 13.30
CA SER A 108 -3.35 14.57 14.51
C SER A 108 -2.19 13.67 14.96
N LYS A 109 -2.30 13.18 16.21
CA LYS A 109 -1.47 12.11 16.73
C LYS A 109 -2.33 10.85 16.86
N VAL A 110 -1.80 9.72 16.43
CA VAL A 110 -2.46 8.40 16.48
C VAL A 110 -1.83 7.58 17.58
N GLU A 111 -2.63 7.02 18.46
CA GLU A 111 -2.13 6.12 19.49
C GLU A 111 -1.65 4.80 18.88
N TRP A 112 -0.43 4.39 19.19
CA TRP A 112 0.14 3.13 18.67
C TRP A 112 -0.75 1.91 18.94
N PRO A 113 -1.34 1.74 20.16
CA PRO A 113 -2.28 0.65 20.40
C PRO A 113 -3.48 0.61 19.44
N ALA A 114 -3.94 1.76 18.92
CA ALA A 114 -5.06 1.81 17.97
C ALA A 114 -4.71 1.22 16.60
N LEU A 115 -3.41 1.13 16.26
CA LEU A 115 -2.93 0.55 15.00
C LEU A 115 -2.77 -0.99 15.08
N ILE A 116 -2.64 -1.55 16.28
CA ILE A 116 -2.35 -2.98 16.49
C ILE A 116 -3.36 -3.90 15.79
N PRO A 117 -4.69 -3.70 15.90
CA PRO A 117 -5.65 -4.57 15.23
C PRO A 117 -5.49 -4.58 13.70
N SER A 118 -5.21 -3.40 13.12
CA SER A 118 -4.97 -3.26 11.68
C SER A 118 -3.67 -3.90 11.24
N LEU A 119 -2.58 -3.72 12.02
CA LEU A 119 -1.29 -4.37 11.75
C LEU A 119 -1.40 -5.90 11.84
N HIS A 120 -2.14 -6.42 12.82
CA HIS A 120 -2.37 -7.85 12.97
C HIS A 120 -3.14 -8.43 11.77
N ARG A 121 -4.23 -7.75 11.35
CA ARG A 121 -4.98 -8.13 10.15
C ARG A 121 -4.12 -8.08 8.89
N PHE A 122 -3.30 -7.02 8.76
CA PHE A 122 -2.35 -6.90 7.66
C PHE A 122 -1.42 -8.11 7.60
N TRP A 123 -0.79 -8.50 8.71
CA TRP A 123 0.14 -9.64 8.72
C TRP A 123 -0.52 -10.96 8.37
N ILE A 124 -1.72 -11.25 8.89
CA ILE A 124 -2.45 -12.48 8.57
C ILE A 124 -2.79 -12.55 7.09
N VAL A 125 -3.41 -11.49 6.55
CA VAL A 125 -3.84 -11.44 5.15
C VAL A 125 -2.61 -11.44 4.23
N GLN A 126 -1.54 -10.75 4.62
CA GLN A 126 -0.28 -10.72 3.88
C GLN A 126 0.35 -12.11 3.82
N ALA A 127 0.44 -12.82 4.95
CA ALA A 127 1.01 -14.17 4.99
C ALA A 127 0.20 -15.14 4.12
N ALA A 128 -1.13 -15.11 4.22
CA ALA A 128 -1.99 -15.94 3.37
C ALA A 128 -1.83 -15.61 1.88
N SER A 129 -1.80 -14.32 1.53
CA SER A 129 -1.63 -13.87 0.14
C SER A 129 -0.26 -14.28 -0.42
N GLN A 130 0.81 -14.16 0.38
CA GLN A 130 2.15 -14.55 -0.03
C GLN A 130 2.29 -16.07 -0.18
N LEU A 131 1.62 -16.84 0.68
CA LEU A 131 1.56 -18.30 0.51
C LEU A 131 0.92 -18.67 -0.83
N LEU A 132 -0.20 -18.04 -1.20
CA LEU A 132 -0.85 -18.27 -2.49
C LEU A 132 0.05 -17.89 -3.67
N VAL A 133 0.76 -16.77 -3.56
CA VAL A 133 1.75 -16.34 -4.56
C VAL A 133 2.87 -17.37 -4.73
N VAL A 134 3.45 -17.86 -3.63
CA VAL A 134 4.50 -18.88 -3.65
C VAL A 134 4.00 -20.17 -4.30
N VAL A 135 2.78 -20.61 -3.93
CA VAL A 135 2.14 -21.77 -4.56
C VAL A 135 1.96 -21.55 -6.06
N ALA A 136 1.46 -20.39 -6.49
CA ALA A 136 1.29 -20.08 -7.91
C ALA A 136 2.62 -20.13 -8.68
N LEU A 137 3.70 -19.59 -8.10
CA LEU A 137 5.04 -19.64 -8.69
C LEU A 137 5.55 -21.07 -8.81
N LEU A 138 5.40 -21.89 -7.76
CA LEU A 138 5.82 -23.29 -7.75
C LEU A 138 5.06 -24.16 -8.77
N LEU A 139 3.79 -23.85 -9.03
CA LEU A 139 2.98 -24.57 -10.02
C LEU A 139 3.21 -24.10 -11.46
N SER A 140 3.83 -22.94 -11.64
CA SER A 140 4.16 -22.37 -12.95
C SER A 140 5.59 -22.66 -13.42
N ALA A 141 6.43 -23.20 -12.52
CA ALA A 141 7.80 -23.62 -12.79
C ALA A 141 7.84 -25.06 -13.32
#